data_AF-A0AAV1G2T1-F1
#
_entry.id   AF-A0AAV1G2T1-F1
#
_cell.length_a   1.000
_cell.length_b   1.000
_cell.length_c   1.000
_cell.angle_alpha   90.00
_cell.angle_beta   90.00
_cell.angle_gamma   90.00
#
_symmetry.space_group_name_H-M   'P 1'
#
loop_
_entity.id
_entity.type
_entity.pdbx_description
1 polymer ?
#
loop_
_entity_poly.entity_id
_entity_poly.type
_entity_poly.pdbx_seq_one_letter_code
_entity_poly.pdbx_strand_id
1 'polypeptide(L)'
;MSTMVYPREEKLEKLSQEEIISNTKLVIQGLEALKNEHNSILHSLLETIKCLKKDEEANLVHEKSNLLRKSVEMIELGLGEAQVMMALSNHLNAVESEKQKLRAQVRRLCQENQWLRDELANTQQKLQRPSSA
;
A
#
# COMPACT_ATOMS: atom_id res chain seq x y z
N MET A 1 -47.91 5.98 5.71
CA MET A 1 -47.01 5.84 4.54
C MET A 1 -45.60 6.11 5.05
N SER A 2 -44.71 5.11 5.00
CA SER A 2 -43.36 5.21 5.55
C SER A 2 -42.45 5.85 4.50
N THR A 3 -41.91 7.04 4.81
CA THR A 3 -40.95 7.73 3.95
C THR A 3 -39.61 6.99 4.06
N MET A 4 -39.27 6.21 3.04
CA MET A 4 -37.93 5.62 2.89
C MET A 4 -36.91 6.77 2.81
N VAL A 5 -36.15 6.95 3.89
CA VAL A 5 -34.96 7.80 3.90
C VAL A 5 -33.88 7.02 3.17
N TYR A 6 -33.64 7.35 1.90
CA TYR A 6 -32.45 6.89 1.20
C TYR A 6 -31.23 7.48 1.91
N PRO A 7 -30.21 6.67 2.26
CA PRO A 7 -28.93 7.20 2.66
C PRO A 7 -28.42 8.10 1.54
N ARG A 8 -28.19 9.37 1.84
CA ARG A 8 -27.48 10.28 0.95
C ARG A 8 -26.11 9.65 0.75
N GLU A 9 -25.86 9.03 -0.41
CA GLU A 9 -24.51 8.69 -0.84
C GLU A 9 -23.77 10.02 -0.97
N GLU A 10 -23.14 10.47 0.12
CA GLU A 10 -22.02 11.40 0.01
C GLU A 10 -21.08 10.75 -0.98
N LYS A 11 -20.92 11.42 -2.12
CA LYS A 11 -19.99 11.05 -3.17
C LYS A 11 -18.60 11.18 -2.55
N LEU A 12 -18.16 10.14 -1.83
CA LEU A 12 -16.80 10.05 -1.33
C LEU A 12 -15.93 10.21 -2.57
N GLU A 13 -15.21 11.33 -2.65
CA GLU A 13 -14.19 11.51 -3.67
C GLU A 13 -13.22 10.35 -3.48
N LYS A 14 -13.29 9.40 -4.42
CA LYS A 14 -12.42 8.24 -4.40
C LYS A 14 -11.02 8.74 -4.74
N LEU A 15 -10.17 8.84 -3.75
CA LEU A 15 -8.76 9.11 -3.94
C LEU A 15 -8.17 8.03 -4.87
N SER A 16 -7.38 8.46 -5.85
CA SER A 16 -6.63 7.55 -6.70
C SER A 16 -5.55 6.82 -5.90
N GLN A 17 -5.11 5.66 -6.39
CA GLN A 17 -4.02 4.90 -5.76
C GLN A 17 -2.73 5.74 -5.68
N GLU A 18 -2.46 6.56 -6.69
CA GLU A 18 -1.28 7.44 -6.72
C GLU A 18 -1.36 8.52 -5.64
N GLU A 19 -2.52 9.14 -5.45
CA GLU A 19 -2.74 10.11 -4.38
C GLU A 19 -2.62 9.46 -3.00
N ILE A 20 -3.16 8.26 -2.82
CA ILE A 20 -3.03 7.51 -1.57
C ILE A 20 -1.55 7.25 -1.26
N ILE A 21 -0.78 6.73 -2.23
CA ILE A 21 0.66 6.47 -2.05
C ILE A 21 1.41 7.77 -1.74
N SER A 22 1.12 8.84 -2.47
CA SER A 22 1.74 10.15 -2.26
C SER A 22 1.48 10.66 -0.84
N ASN A 23 0.22 10.63 -0.41
CA ASN A 23 -0.19 11.03 0.92
C ASN A 23 0.46 10.15 2.00
N THR A 24 0.53 8.83 1.81
CA THR A 24 1.20 7.93 2.74
C THR A 24 2.70 8.26 2.88
N LYS A 25 3.39 8.62 1.78
CA LYS A 25 4.79 9.07 1.86
C LYS A 25 4.95 10.36 2.66
N LEU A 26 4.04 11.32 2.49
CA LEU A 26 4.04 12.56 3.26
C LEU A 26 3.80 12.29 4.75
N VAL A 27 2.87 11.40 5.07
CA VAL A 27 2.61 10.96 6.46
C VAL A 27 3.86 10.32 7.06
N ILE A 28 4.56 9.44 6.34
CA ILE A 28 5.81 8.82 6.82
C ILE A 28 6.85 9.90 7.16
N GLN A 29 7.09 10.84 6.24
CA GLN A 29 8.06 11.92 6.48
C GLN A 29 7.67 12.80 7.68
N GLY A 30 6.39 13.16 7.79
CA GLY A 30 5.88 13.94 8.91
C GLY A 30 6.01 13.21 10.25
N LEU A 31 5.70 11.91 10.28
CA LEU A 31 5.85 11.08 11.48
C LEU A 31 7.32 10.88 11.86
N GLU A 32 8.24 10.72 10.90
CA GLU A 32 9.68 10.65 11.17
C GLU A 32 10.20 11.95 11.79
N ALA A 33 9.79 13.10 11.25
CA ALA A 33 10.13 14.41 11.82
C ALA A 33 9.61 14.54 13.25
N LEU A 34 8.32 14.25 13.46
CA LEU A 34 7.68 14.33 14.78
C LEU A 34 8.34 13.40 15.80
N LYS A 35 8.71 12.18 15.39
CA LYS A 35 9.45 11.23 16.23
C LYS A 35 10.78 11.83 16.69
N ASN A 36 11.52 12.46 15.78
CA ASN A 36 12.82 13.06 16.09
C ASN A 36 12.68 14.26 17.05
N GLU A 37 11.64 15.08 16.86
CA GLU A 37 11.32 16.19 17.78
C GLU A 37 10.99 15.67 19.18
N HIS A 38 10.10 14.68 19.27
CA HIS A 38 9.71 14.08 20.55
C HIS A 38 10.89 13.46 21.28
N ASN A 39 11.78 12.75 20.57
CA ASN A 39 13.02 12.22 21.15
C ASN A 39 13.98 13.31 21.63
N SER A 40 14.10 14.42 20.88
CA SER A 40 14.93 15.57 21.28
C SER A 40 14.41 16.24 22.55
N ILE A 41 13.08 16.41 22.65
CA ILE A 41 12.43 16.94 23.86
C ILE A 41 12.62 15.97 25.02
N LEU A 42 12.40 14.67 24.79
CA LEU A 42 12.58 13.64 25.80
C LEU A 42 14.00 13.64 26.36
N HIS A 43 15.01 13.71 25.50
CA HIS A 43 16.41 13.81 25.91
C HIS A 43 16.66 15.06 26.78
N SER A 44 16.15 16.22 26.36
CA SER A 44 16.28 17.48 27.12
C SER A 44 15.62 17.40 28.51
N LEU A 45 14.45 16.76 28.61
CA LEU A 45 13.76 16.56 29.89
C LEU A 45 14.54 15.59 30.80
N LEU A 46 15.14 14.53 30.25
CA LEU A 46 15.98 13.60 31.02
C LEU A 46 17.23 14.31 31.57
N GLU A 47 17.86 15.20 30.82
CA GLU A 47 18.97 16.02 31.34
C GLU A 47 18.49 17.01 32.41
N THR A 48 17.28 17.56 32.27
CA THR A 48 16.70 18.48 33.26
C THR A 48 16.46 17.77 34.60
N ILE A 49 15.93 16.53 34.58
CA ILE A 49 15.71 15.73 35.79
C ILE A 49 16.99 15.57 36.63
N LYS A 50 18.15 15.38 35.98
CA LYS A 50 19.43 15.22 36.69
C LYS A 50 19.85 16.48 37.48
N CYS A 51 19.37 17.65 37.07
CA CYS A 51 19.73 18.94 37.66
C CYS A 51 18.72 19.44 38.71
N LEU A 52 17.54 18.79 38.81
CA LEU A 52 16.48 19.22 39.72
C LEU A 52 16.77 18.79 41.17
N LYS A 53 16.57 19.73 42.10
CA LYS A 53 16.76 19.51 43.55
C LYS A 53 15.44 19.43 44.33
N LYS A 54 14.32 19.76 43.69
CA LYS A 54 12.97 19.79 44.30
C LYS A 54 12.14 18.61 43.78
N ASP A 55 11.52 17.88 44.70
CA ASP A 55 10.74 16.68 44.40
C ASP A 55 9.53 16.94 43.49
N GLU A 56 8.80 18.04 43.69
CA GLU A 56 7.61 18.35 42.89
C GLU A 56 7.94 18.69 41.42
N GLU A 57 9.02 19.43 41.18
CA GLU A 57 9.50 19.73 39.82
C GLU A 57 10.01 18.45 39.13
N ALA A 58 10.68 17.57 39.87
CA ALA A 58 11.15 16.28 39.35
C ALA A 58 9.98 15.36 38.95
N ASN A 59 8.91 15.31 39.74
CA ASN A 59 7.71 14.52 39.46
C ASN A 59 7.01 14.97 38.17
N LEU A 60 6.83 16.29 37.98
CA LEU A 60 6.20 16.82 36.77
C LEU A 60 7.00 16.51 35.51
N VAL A 61 8.33 16.65 35.57
CA VAL A 61 9.20 16.35 34.42
C VAL A 61 9.20 14.85 34.12
N HIS A 62 9.11 13.99 35.14
CA HIS A 62 8.97 12.55 34.96
C HIS A 62 7.66 12.18 34.26
N GLU A 63 6.54 12.78 34.66
CA GLU A 63 5.24 12.56 34.01
C GLU A 63 5.28 12.99 32.53
N LYS A 64 5.83 14.16 32.24
CA LYS A 64 5.99 14.65 30.85
C LYS A 64 6.88 13.74 30.01
N SER A 65 7.97 13.23 30.59
CA SER A 65 8.86 12.25 29.96
C SER A 65 8.11 10.95 29.61
N ASN A 66 7.25 10.48 30.52
CA ASN A 66 6.44 9.29 30.30
C ASN A 66 5.38 9.48 29.20
N LEU A 67 4.74 10.65 29.13
CA LEU A 67 3.82 10.98 28.03
C LEU A 67 4.52 11.03 26.67
N LEU A 68 5.71 11.61 26.61
CA LEU A 68 6.51 11.64 25.37
C LEU A 68 6.91 10.24 24.92
N ARG A 69 7.31 9.36 25.84
CA ARG A 69 7.66 7.97 25.51
C ARG A 69 6.47 7.23 24.88
N LYS A 70 5.29 7.32 25.49
CA LYS A 70 4.05 6.77 24.92
C LYS A 70 3.73 7.37 23.55
N SER A 71 3.94 8.67 23.38
CA SER A 71 3.73 9.33 22.09
C SER A 71 4.70 8.83 21.02
N VAL A 72 5.97 8.59 21.36
CA VAL A 72 6.96 8.02 20.43
C VAL A 72 6.55 6.62 20.01
N GLU A 73 6.13 5.77 20.95
CA GLU A 73 5.61 4.41 20.66
C GLU A 73 4.43 4.46 19.67
N MET A 74 3.48 5.39 19.86
CA MET A 74 2.35 5.57 18.94
C MET A 74 2.79 6.04 17.55
N ILE A 75 3.78 6.93 17.46
CA ILE A 75 4.33 7.38 16.18
C ILE A 75 5.03 6.22 15.46
N GLU A 76 5.78 5.38 16.18
CA GLU A 76 6.44 4.20 15.63
C GLU A 76 5.45 3.16 15.10
N LEU A 77 4.34 2.94 15.81
CA LEU A 77 3.24 2.10 15.32
C LEU A 77 2.66 2.67 14.01
N GLY A 78 2.34 3.97 13.98
CA GLY A 78 1.81 4.61 12.77
C GLY A 78 2.78 4.57 11.57
N LEU A 79 4.09 4.69 11.83
CA LEU A 79 5.12 4.50 10.80
C LEU A 79 5.12 3.06 10.26
N GLY A 80 5.01 2.06 11.14
CA GLY A 80 4.90 0.65 10.75
C GLY A 80 3.67 0.38 9.88
N GLU A 81 2.52 0.92 10.26
CA GLU A 81 1.28 0.81 9.49
C GLU A 81 1.40 1.45 8.10
N ALA A 82 1.99 2.66 8.01
CA ALA A 82 2.22 3.34 6.75
C ALA A 82 3.19 2.56 5.83
N GLN A 83 4.22 1.93 6.40
CA GLN A 83 5.13 1.06 5.65
C GLN A 83 4.42 -0.18 5.11
N VAL A 84 3.52 -0.80 5.88
CA VAL A 84 2.68 -1.91 5.41
C VAL A 84 1.80 -1.48 4.24
N MET A 85 1.18 -0.30 4.30
CA MET A 85 0.40 0.24 3.18
C MET A 85 1.24 0.40 1.90
N MET A 86 2.47 0.90 2.04
CA MET A 86 3.40 1.05 0.91
C MET A 86 3.79 -0.30 0.31
N ALA A 87 4.12 -1.29 1.14
CA ALA A 87 4.47 -2.64 0.69
C ALA A 87 3.28 -3.32 -0.02
N LEU A 88 2.07 -3.17 0.52
CA LEU A 88 0.85 -3.71 -0.09
C LEU A 88 0.60 -3.12 -1.48
N SER A 89 0.75 -1.80 -1.65
CA SER A 89 0.59 -1.15 -2.95
C SER A 89 1.57 -1.69 -4.00
N ASN A 90 2.84 -1.88 -3.62
CA ASN A 90 3.84 -2.48 -4.51
C ASN A 90 3.49 -3.92 -4.89
N HIS A 91 3.02 -4.72 -3.93
CA HIS A 91 2.62 -6.09 -4.19
C HIS A 91 1.42 -6.18 -5.15
N LEU A 92 0.41 -5.33 -4.96
CA LEU A 92 -0.75 -5.25 -5.86
C LEU A 92 -0.34 -4.90 -7.29
N ASN A 93 0.56 -3.93 -7.46
CA ASN A 93 1.08 -3.57 -8.78
C ASN A 93 1.81 -4.74 -9.46
N ALA A 94 2.61 -5.49 -8.70
CA ALA A 94 3.29 -6.68 -9.22
C ALA A 94 2.29 -7.77 -9.66
N VAL A 95 1.29 -8.06 -8.83
CA VAL A 95 0.24 -9.05 -9.15
C VAL A 95 -0.55 -8.65 -10.38
N GLU A 96 -0.93 -7.37 -10.53
CA GLU A 96 -1.66 -6.91 -11.70
C GLU A 96 -0.80 -6.98 -12.97
N SER A 97 0.50 -6.70 -12.87
CA SER A 97 1.45 -6.88 -13.98
C SER A 97 1.53 -8.35 -14.42
N GLU A 98 1.66 -9.28 -13.48
CA GLU A 98 1.70 -10.72 -13.80
C GLU A 98 0.40 -11.20 -14.44
N LYS A 99 -0.75 -10.75 -13.94
CA LYS A 99 -2.06 -11.01 -14.54
C LYS A 99 -2.14 -10.53 -15.99
N GLN A 100 -1.61 -9.34 -16.31
CA GLN A 100 -1.57 -8.83 -17.67
C GLN A 100 -0.67 -9.69 -18.58
N LYS A 101 0.49 -10.13 -18.09
CA LYS A 101 1.39 -11.04 -18.83
C LYS A 101 0.71 -12.37 -19.14
N LEU A 102 0.07 -13.00 -18.15
CA LEU A 102 -0.68 -14.25 -18.33
C LEU A 102 -1.81 -14.08 -19.35
N ARG A 103 -2.58 -12.99 -19.27
CA ARG A 103 -3.60 -12.69 -20.28
C ARG A 103 -3.04 -12.56 -21.70
N ALA A 104 -1.86 -11.96 -21.85
CA ALA A 104 -1.19 -11.89 -23.15
C ALA A 104 -0.72 -13.27 -23.65
N GLN A 105 -0.22 -14.12 -22.75
CA GLN A 105 0.14 -15.50 -23.08
C GLN A 105 -1.07 -16.31 -23.54
N VAL A 106 -2.20 -16.23 -22.82
CA VAL A 106 -3.45 -16.90 -23.23
C VAL A 106 -3.85 -16.48 -24.64
N ARG A 107 -3.83 -15.17 -24.95
CA ARG A 107 -4.15 -14.70 -26.31
C ARG A 107 -3.21 -15.29 -27.37
N ARG A 108 -1.90 -15.32 -27.10
CA ARG A 108 -0.91 -15.93 -28.02
C ARG A 108 -1.15 -17.41 -28.24
N LEU A 109 -1.38 -18.18 -27.17
CA LEU A 109 -1.66 -19.61 -27.26
C LEU A 109 -2.95 -19.90 -28.03
N CYS A 110 -3.99 -19.07 -27.89
CA CYS A 110 -5.20 -19.22 -28.68
C CYS A 110 -4.94 -18.98 -30.17
N GLN A 111 -4.13 -17.97 -30.52
CA GLN A 111 -3.74 -17.70 -31.91
C GLN A 111 -2.91 -18.84 -32.50
N GLU A 112 -1.94 -19.35 -31.74
CA GLU A 112 -1.10 -20.48 -32.14
C GLU A 112 -1.94 -21.76 -32.33
N ASN A 113 -2.86 -22.05 -31.42
CA ASN A 113 -3.78 -23.18 -31.56
C ASN A 113 -4.67 -23.04 -32.80
N GLN A 114 -5.17 -21.84 -33.10
CA GLN A 114 -5.97 -21.61 -34.30
C GLN A 114 -5.11 -21.83 -35.55
N TRP A 115 -3.90 -21.26 -35.58
CA TRP A 115 -2.97 -21.44 -36.68
C TRP A 115 -2.62 -22.91 -36.94
N LEU A 116 -2.36 -23.69 -35.89
CA LEU A 116 -2.10 -25.13 -36.01
C LEU A 116 -3.31 -25.90 -36.55
N ARG A 117 -4.53 -25.54 -36.13
CA ARG A 117 -5.77 -26.14 -36.67
C ARG A 117 -5.92 -25.86 -38.15
N ASP A 118 -5.65 -24.62 -38.57
CA ASP A 118 -5.72 -24.21 -39.97
C ASP A 118 -4.65 -24.92 -40.81
N GLU A 119 -3.42 -25.04 -40.31
CA GLU A 119 -2.33 -25.75 -40.99
C GLU A 119 -2.60 -27.26 -41.14
N LEU A 120 -3.19 -27.87 -40.11
CA LEU A 120 -3.62 -29.26 -40.16
C LEU A 120 -4.72 -29.47 -41.20
N ALA A 121 -5.74 -28.60 -41.22
CA ALA A 121 -6.82 -28.65 -42.20
C ALA A 121 -6.30 -28.48 -43.64
N ASN A 122 -5.37 -27.54 -43.85
CA ASN A 122 -4.71 -27.33 -45.15
C ASN A 122 -3.95 -28.57 -45.61
N THR A 123 -3.22 -29.23 -44.71
CA THR A 123 -2.46 -30.45 -45.02
C THR A 123 -3.39 -31.62 -45.36
N GLN A 124 -4.46 -31.81 -44.58
CA GLN A 124 -5.49 -32.82 -44.85
C GLN A 124 -6.15 -32.59 -46.22
N GLN A 125 -6.49 -31.35 -46.56
CA GLN A 125 -7.07 -31.02 -47.86
C GLN A 125 -6.11 -31.32 -49.02
N LYS A 126 -4.81 -31.04 -48.88
CA LYS A 126 -3.80 -31.37 -49.90
C LYS A 126 -3.69 -32.89 -50.13
N LEU A 127 -3.76 -33.70 -49.07
CA LEU A 127 -3.72 -35.16 -49.15
C LEU A 127 -4.98 -35.76 -49.76
N GLN A 128 -6.15 -35.13 -49.55
CA GLN A 128 -7.44 -35.60 -50.07
C GLN A 128 -7.70 -35.21 -51.54
N ARG A 129 -6.86 -34.37 -52.16
CA ARG A 129 -6.97 -34.12 -53.60
C ARG A 129 -6.54 -35.40 -54.33
N PRO A 130 -7.45 -36.11 -55.04
CA PRO A 130 -7.03 -37.21 -55.87
C PRO A 130 -6.07 -36.66 -56.92
N SER A 131 -4.97 -37.35 -57.17
CA SER A 131 -4.22 -37.19 -58.41
C SER A 131 -5.21 -37.42 -59.55
N SER A 132 -5.76 -36.35 -60.09
CA SER A 132 -6.49 -36.37 -61.35
C SER A 132 -5.46 -36.69 -62.44
N ALA A 133 -5.22 -37.99 -62.60
CA ALA A 133 -4.63 -38.59 -63.78
C ALA A 133 -5.73 -38.86 -64.81
#